data_AF-A0A081C199-F1
#
_entry.id   AF-A0A081C199-F1
#
_cell.length_a   1.000
_cell.length_b   1.000
_cell.length_c   1.000
_cell.angle_alpha   90.00
_cell.angle_beta   90.00
_cell.angle_gamma   90.00
#
_symmetry.space_group_name_H-M   'P 1'
#
loop_
_entity.id
_entity.type
_entity.pdbx_description
1 polymer ?
#
loop_
_entity_poly.entity_id
_entity_poly.type
_entity_poly.pdbx_seq_one_letter_code
_entity_poly.pdbx_strand_id
1 'polypeptide(L)'
;MPKNKVQIPEQFTSIEEIQDFWDVHSTADYWEEMEDVDMQLSPELKSKLELKKLYRLLGLSKQQIASIEEKANVENIDSRRLITQWVLERV
;
A
#
# COMPACT_ATOMS: atom_id res chain seq x y z
N MET A 1 5.96 34.28 -14.56
CA MET A 1 6.66 34.89 -13.42
C MET A 1 7.25 33.75 -12.61
N PRO A 2 8.54 33.74 -12.25
CA PRO A 2 9.04 32.69 -11.38
C PRO A 2 8.34 32.89 -10.03
N LYS A 3 7.56 31.90 -9.60
CA LYS A 3 7.05 31.88 -8.24
C LYS A 3 8.27 31.93 -7.32
N ASN A 4 8.27 32.79 -6.30
CA ASN A 4 9.29 32.73 -5.27
C ASN A 4 9.26 31.32 -4.67
N LYS A 5 10.23 30.50 -5.04
CA LYS A 5 10.32 29.12 -4.59
C LYS A 5 10.77 29.14 -3.13
N VAL A 6 9.87 28.75 -2.23
CA VAL A 6 10.19 28.57 -0.82
C VAL A 6 11.07 27.32 -0.72
N GLN A 7 12.21 27.42 -0.04
CA GLN A 7 13.12 26.27 0.12
C GLN A 7 12.42 25.19 0.96
N ILE A 8 12.66 23.91 0.62
CA ILE A 8 12.17 22.80 1.43
C ILE A 8 12.91 22.84 2.77
N PRO A 9 12.22 22.82 3.92
CA PRO A 9 12.86 22.71 5.22
C PRO A 9 13.75 21.47 5.32
N GLU A 10 14.93 21.59 5.93
CA GLU A 10 15.83 20.44 6.15
C GLU A 10 15.19 19.36 7.04
N GLN A 11 14.33 19.79 7.97
CA GLN A 11 13.59 18.92 8.88
C GLN A 11 12.19 19.48 9.08
N PHE A 12 11.19 18.59 9.02
CA PHE A 12 9.84 18.88 9.46
C PHE A 12 9.66 18.38 10.89
N THR A 13 8.91 19.13 11.69
CA THR A 13 8.67 18.83 13.11
C THR A 13 7.52 17.83 13.31
N SER A 14 6.61 17.72 12.33
CA SER A 14 5.51 16.75 12.36
C SER A 14 5.03 16.36 10.95
N ILE A 15 4.17 15.34 10.88
CA ILE A 15 3.55 14.89 9.61
C ILE A 15 2.57 15.95 9.09
N GLU A 16 1.85 16.61 9.98
CA GLU A 16 0.91 17.68 9.64
C GLU A 16 1.64 18.85 8.96
N GLU A 17 2.84 19.20 9.43
CA GLU A 17 3.65 20.26 8.79
C GLU A 17 4.10 19.88 7.37
N ILE A 18 4.45 18.61 7.14
CA ILE A 18 4.77 18.10 5.80
C ILE A 18 3.54 18.25 4.89
N GLN A 19 2.37 17.87 5.40
CA GLN A 19 1.12 17.97 4.65
C GLN A 19 0.78 19.43 4.31
N ASP A 20 0.80 20.33 5.30
CA ASP A 20 0.48 21.75 5.13
C ASP A 20 1.43 22.41 4.12
N PHE A 21 2.71 22.01 4.09
CA PHE A 21 3.67 22.48 3.10
C PHE A 21 3.28 22.03 1.68
N TRP A 22 3.01 20.74 1.48
CA TRP A 22 2.69 20.18 0.16
C TRP A 22 1.26 20.48 -0.32
N ASP A 23 0.34 20.87 0.56
CA ASP A 23 -0.98 21.36 0.18
C ASP A 23 -0.91 22.71 -0.56
N VAL A 24 0.15 23.49 -0.31
CA VAL A 24 0.38 24.80 -0.95
C VAL A 24 1.45 24.74 -2.04
N HIS A 25 2.40 23.82 -1.95
CA HIS A 25 3.55 23.72 -2.87
C HIS A 25 3.41 22.51 -3.81
N SER A 26 3.59 22.73 -5.12
CA SER A 26 3.57 21.63 -6.09
C SER A 26 4.91 20.91 -6.11
N THR A 27 4.92 19.58 -6.02
CA THR A 27 6.13 18.76 -6.16
C THR A 27 6.87 18.98 -7.47
N ALA A 28 6.16 19.35 -8.54
CA ALA A 28 6.77 19.65 -9.85
C ALA A 28 7.73 20.86 -9.79
N ASP A 29 7.47 21.82 -8.90
CA ASP A 29 8.34 22.99 -8.72
C ASP A 29 9.70 22.59 -8.07
N TYR A 30 9.82 21.38 -7.52
CA TYR A 30 10.98 20.86 -6.80
C TYR A 30 11.62 19.64 -7.46
N TRP A 31 11.21 19.26 -8.66
CA TRP A 31 11.66 18.03 -9.32
C TRP A 31 13.19 17.92 -9.46
N GLU A 32 13.87 19.01 -9.80
CA GLU A 32 15.33 19.07 -9.95
C GLU A 32 16.09 18.93 -8.61
N GLU A 33 15.40 19.06 -7.47
CA GLU A 33 15.97 18.92 -6.12
C GLU A 33 15.67 17.54 -5.50
N MET A 34 14.88 16.70 -6.18
CA MET A 34 14.54 15.35 -5.71
C MET A 34 15.57 14.33 -6.20
N GLU A 35 15.75 13.28 -5.41
CA GLU A 35 16.55 12.10 -5.78
C GLU A 35 15.67 10.85 -5.88
N ASP A 36 16.10 9.89 -6.69
CA ASP A 36 15.44 8.59 -6.77
C ASP A 36 15.65 7.81 -5.47
N VAL A 37 14.55 7.39 -4.85
CA VAL A 37 14.55 6.58 -3.64
C VAL A 37 14.05 5.17 -3.94
N ASP A 38 14.82 4.15 -3.55
CA ASP A 38 14.36 2.75 -3.61
C ASP A 38 13.39 2.46 -2.47
N MET A 39 12.10 2.45 -2.80
CA MET A 39 11.04 2.17 -1.82
C MET A 39 10.94 0.66 -1.55
N GLN A 40 11.35 0.25 -0.34
CA GLN A 40 11.17 -1.11 0.12
C GLN A 40 9.89 -1.27 0.94
N LEU A 41 8.94 -2.03 0.39
CA LEU A 41 7.76 -2.44 1.15
C LEU A 41 8.13 -3.50 2.19
N SER A 42 7.50 -3.43 3.37
CA SER A 42 7.65 -4.45 4.40
C SER A 42 7.18 -5.83 3.89
N PRO A 43 7.72 -6.95 4.41
CA PRO A 43 7.31 -8.29 4.01
C PRO A 43 5.79 -8.53 4.13
N GLU A 44 5.16 -7.99 5.17
CA GLU A 44 3.72 -8.10 5.44
C GLU A 44 2.89 -7.35 4.40
N LEU A 45 3.36 -6.18 3.95
CA LEU A 45 2.67 -5.40 2.93
C LEU A 45 2.83 -6.05 1.55
N LYS A 46 4.01 -6.61 1.25
CA LYS A 46 4.26 -7.37 0.03
C LYS A 46 3.35 -8.60 -0.07
N SER A 47 3.24 -9.39 1.00
CA SER A 47 2.38 -10.58 1.00
C SER A 47 0.90 -10.23 0.79
N LYS A 48 0.40 -9.18 1.44
CA LYS A 48 -0.97 -8.67 1.24
C LYS A 48 -1.23 -8.23 -0.20
N LEU A 49 -0.27 -7.57 -0.84
CA LEU A 49 -0.38 -7.18 -2.25
C LEU A 49 -0.46 -8.39 -3.18
N GLU A 50 0.38 -9.41 -2.95
CA GLU A 50 0.37 -10.64 -3.75
C GLU A 50 -0.94 -11.42 -3.59
N LEU A 51 -1.48 -11.51 -2.38
CA LEU A 51 -2.80 -12.13 -2.14
C LEU A 51 -3.92 -11.38 -2.88
N LYS A 52 -3.93 -10.05 -2.82
CA LYS A 52 -4.91 -9.24 -3.55
C LYS A 52 -4.80 -9.40 -5.06
N LYS A 53 -3.59 -9.56 -5.61
CA LYS A 53 -3.40 -9.90 -7.02
C LYS A 53 -3.97 -11.28 -7.33
N LEU A 54 -3.66 -12.29 -6.52
CA LEU A 54 -4.19 -13.65 -6.68
C LEU A 54 -5.72 -13.68 -6.69
N TYR A 55 -6.36 -12.99 -5.74
CA TYR A 55 -7.82 -12.94 -5.68
C TYR A 55 -8.46 -12.33 -6.92
N ARG A 56 -7.83 -11.28 -7.48
CA ARG A 56 -8.27 -10.68 -8.74
C ARG A 56 -8.11 -11.63 -9.92
N LEU A 57 -6.99 -12.37 -9.98
CA LEU A 57 -6.74 -13.36 -11.03
C LEU A 57 -7.75 -14.52 -10.96
N LEU A 58 -8.15 -14.93 -9.76
CA LEU A 58 -9.17 -15.96 -9.54
C LEU A 58 -10.61 -15.45 -9.74
N GLY A 59 -10.80 -14.17 -10.06
CA GLY A 59 -12.13 -13.59 -10.30
C GLY A 59 -12.98 -13.46 -9.04
N LEU A 60 -12.37 -13.46 -7.84
CA LEU A 60 -13.12 -13.33 -6.59
C LEU A 60 -13.67 -11.92 -6.41
N SER A 61 -14.93 -11.82 -6.01
CA SER A 61 -15.56 -10.54 -5.67
C SER A 61 -14.98 -9.99 -4.36
N LYS A 62 -15.10 -8.68 -4.15
CA LYS A 62 -14.68 -8.02 -2.89
C LYS A 62 -15.33 -8.66 -1.66
N GLN A 63 -16.58 -9.11 -1.77
CA GLN A 63 -17.30 -9.78 -0.69
C GLN A 63 -16.69 -11.15 -0.39
N GLN A 64 -16.39 -11.95 -1.42
CA GLN A 64 -15.75 -13.26 -1.24
C GLN A 64 -14.36 -13.13 -0.61
N ILE A 65 -13.58 -12.14 -1.03
CA ILE A 65 -12.27 -11.85 -0.45
C ILE A 65 -12.40 -11.51 1.04
N ALA A 66 -13.33 -10.62 1.39
CA ALA A 66 -13.55 -10.23 2.78
C ALA A 66 -13.96 -11.43 3.65
N SER A 67 -14.86 -12.29 3.16
CA SER A 67 -15.25 -13.51 3.89
C SER A 67 -14.10 -14.51 4.05
N ILE A 68 -13.20 -14.63 3.06
CA ILE A 68 -12.01 -15.48 3.16
C ILE A 68 -11.03 -14.91 4.20
N GLU A 69 -10.78 -13.60 4.18
CA GLU A 69 -9.90 -12.93 5.15
C GLU A 69 -10.47 -13.02 6.57
N GLU A 70 -11.77 -12.82 6.75
CA GLU A 70 -12.45 -12.97 8.04
C GLU A 70 -12.32 -14.40 8.57
N LYS A 71 -12.60 -15.40 7.74
CA LYS A 71 -12.50 -16.80 8.14
C LYS A 71 -11.06 -17.22 8.43
N ALA A 72 -10.10 -16.75 7.64
CA ALA A 72 -8.67 -16.96 7.88
C ALA A 72 -8.22 -16.36 9.23
N ASN A 73 -8.71 -15.17 9.57
CA ASN A 73 -8.43 -14.53 10.86
C ASN A 73 -9.05 -15.30 12.04
N VAL A 74 -10.29 -15.76 11.92
CA VAL A 74 -10.97 -16.55 12.96
C VAL A 74 -10.24 -17.88 13.19
N GLU A 75 -9.80 -18.53 12.12
CA GLU A 75 -9.08 -19.81 12.19
C GLU A 75 -7.57 -19.63 12.46
N ASN A 76 -7.09 -18.38 12.58
CA ASN A 76 -5.68 -18.01 12.77
C ASN A 76 -4.74 -18.70 11.77
N ILE A 77 -5.18 -18.81 10.51
CA ILE A 77 -4.42 -19.39 9.40
C ILE A 77 -4.27 -18.38 8.28
N ASP A 78 -3.22 -18.54 7.48
CA ASP A 78 -3.02 -17.71 6.29
C ASP A 78 -4.12 -17.97 5.25
N SER A 79 -4.65 -16.90 4.64
CA SER A 79 -5.75 -16.99 3.67
C SER A 79 -5.41 -17.87 2.46
N ARG A 80 -4.14 -17.93 2.02
CA ARG A 80 -3.72 -18.83 0.93
C ARG A 80 -3.81 -20.28 1.37
N ARG A 81 -3.46 -20.58 2.63
CA ARG A 81 -3.55 -21.93 3.19
C ARG A 81 -5.01 -22.38 3.26
N LEU A 82 -5.91 -21.52 3.72
CA LEU A 82 -7.35 -21.77 3.75
C LEU A 82 -7.89 -22.11 2.35
N ILE A 83 -7.53 -21.31 1.33
CA ILE A 83 -7.95 -21.56 -0.06
C ILE A 83 -7.41 -22.90 -0.57
N THR A 84 -6.12 -23.18 -0.34
CA THR A 84 -5.49 -24.45 -0.74
C THR A 84 -6.23 -25.64 -0.15
N GLN A 85 -6.60 -25.57 1.14
CA GLN A 85 -7.33 -26.63 1.81
C GLN A 85 -8.72 -26.84 1.17
N TRP A 86 -9.48 -25.77 0.92
CA TRP A 86 -10.81 -25.89 0.28
C TRP A 86 -10.77 -26.47 -1.13
N VAL A 87 -9.70 -26.21 -1.88
CA VAL A 87 -9.49 -26.81 -3.19
C VAL A 87 -9.20 -28.30 -3.04
N LEU A 88 -8.33 -28.70 -2.11
CA LEU A 88 -8.01 -30.10 -1.85
C LEU A 88 -9.20 -30.92 -1.32
N GLU A 89 -10.11 -30.30 -0.57
CA GLU A 89 -11.32 -30.96 -0.07
C GLU A 89 -12.36 -31.25 -1.16
N ARG A 90 -12.31 -30.55 -2.29
CA ARG A 90 -13.33 -30.60 -3.36
C ARG A 90 -12.86 -31.27 -4.66
N VAL A 91 -11.56 -31.51 -4.80
CA VAL A 91 -10.94 -32.22 -5.93
C VAL A 91 -10.59 -33.65 -5.49
#